data_AF-A0A2V9YH66-F1
#
_entry.id   AF-A0A2V9YH66-F1
#
_cell.length_a   1.000
_cell.length_b   1.000
_cell.length_c   1.000
_cell.angle_alpha   90.00
_cell.angle_beta   90.00
_cell.angle_gamma   90.00
#
_symmetry.space_group_name_H-M   'P 1'
#
loop_
_entity.id
_entity.type
_entity.pdbx_description
1 polymer ?
#
loop_
_entity_poly.entity_id
_entity_poly.type
_entity_poly.pdbx_seq_one_letter_code
_entity_poly.pdbx_strand_id
1 'polypeptide(L)' 'MNPAALRKLLADVRRRRLTPDEALARLRHMPFEDLGFAKLDHHRALRAGIPEVVLGSGKSP' A
#
# COMPACT_ATOMS: atom_id res chain seq x y z
N MET A 1 -2.96 -2.59 -0.67
CA MET A 1 -3.72 -1.45 -0.14
C MET A 1 -4.84 -2.00 0.72
N ASN A 2 -4.97 -1.60 1.99
CA ASN A 2 -6.06 -2.06 2.87
C ASN A 2 -7.41 -1.45 2.42
N PRO A 3 -8.40 -2.25 1.98
CA PRO A 3 -9.68 -1.74 1.49
C PRO A 3 -10.47 -0.93 2.52
N ALA A 4 -10.33 -1.24 3.81
CA ALA A 4 -11.00 -0.51 4.89
C ALA A 4 -10.41 0.90 5.07
N ALA A 5 -9.08 1.00 5.00
CA ALA A 5 -8.38 2.28 5.08
C ALA A 5 -8.74 3.19 3.89
N LEU A 6 -8.80 2.64 2.67
CA LEU A 6 -9.21 3.41 1.49
C LEU A 6 -10.67 3.88 1.62
N ARG A 7 -11.59 3.01 2.01
CA ARG A 7 -13.01 3.38 2.22
C ARG A 7 -13.14 4.51 3.24
N LYS A 8 -12.35 4.49 4.32
CA LYS A 8 -12.33 5.56 5.31
C LYS A 8 -11.82 6.87 4.72
N LEU A 9 -10.71 6.85 3.98
CA LEU A 9 -10.17 8.04 3.32
C LEU A 9 -11.20 8.67 2.36
N LEU A 10 -11.87 7.86 1.53
CA LEU A 10 -12.91 8.31 0.61
C LEU A 10 -14.14 8.87 1.35
N ALA A 11 -14.54 8.25 2.47
CA ALA A 11 -15.62 8.75 3.31
C ALA A 11 -15.27 10.11 3.95
N ASP A 12 -14.00 10.31 4.33
CA ASP A 12 -13.51 11.57 4.90
C ASP A 12 -13.53 12.70 3.87
N VAL A 13 -13.17 12.43 2.61
CA VAL A 13 -13.30 13.38 1.49
C VAL A 13 -14.78 13.72 1.22
N ARG A 14 -15.66 12.71 1.13
CA ARG A 14 -17.10 12.91 0.91
C ARG A 14 -17.73 13.79 2.00
N ARG A 15 -17.26 13.66 3.24
CA ARG A 15 -17.71 14.46 4.39
C ARG A 15 -17.05 15.84 4.46
N ARG A 16 -16.22 16.21 3.47
CA ARG A 16 -15.42 17.46 3.44
C ARG A 16 -14.50 17.64 4.66
N ARG A 17 -14.10 16.54 5.30
CA ARG A 17 -13.12 16.54 6.39
C ARG A 17 -11.68 16.59 5.85
N LEU A 18 -11.51 16.24 4.59
CA LEU A 18 -10.29 16.34 3.82
C LEU A 18 -10.64 16.86 2.43
N THR A 19 -9.77 17.67 1.87
CA THR A 19 -9.80 18.01 0.45
C THR A 19 -9.31 16.83 -0.40
N PRO A 20 -9.71 16.76 -1.68
CA PRO A 20 -9.15 15.78 -2.61
C PRO A 20 -7.62 15.81 -2.68
N ASP A 21 -7.00 16.99 -2.61
CA ASP A 21 -5.54 17.16 -2.67
C ASP A 21 -4.83 16.60 -1.43
N GLU A 22 -5.39 16.82 -0.23
CA GLU A 22 -4.88 16.22 1.01
C GLU A 22 -5.01 14.70 1.00
N ALA A 23 -6.12 14.17 0.45
CA ALA A 23 -6.29 12.74 0.29
C ALA A 23 -5.29 12.16 -0.72
N LEU A 24 -5.01 12.87 -1.82
CA LEU A 24 -4.02 12.48 -2.82
C LEU A 24 -2.61 12.44 -2.23
N ALA A 25 -2.23 13.46 -1.43
CA ALA A 25 -0.94 13.48 -0.73
C ALA A 25 -0.80 12.26 0.20
N ARG A 26 -1.87 11.91 0.93
CA ARG A 26 -1.90 10.71 1.78
C ARG A 26 -1.76 9.41 0.99
N LEU A 27 -2.39 9.31 -0.18
CA LEU A 27 -2.24 8.15 -1.08
C LEU A 27 -0.80 8.03 -1.62
N ARG A 28 -0.13 9.16 -1.92
CA ARG A 28 1.28 9.16 -2.35
C ARG A 28 2.24 8.64 -1.28
N HIS A 29 1.91 8.85 0.00
CA HIS A 29 2.71 8.38 1.14
C HIS A 29 2.27 7.03 1.72
N MET A 30 1.19 6.42 1.20
CA MET A 30 0.73 5.07 1.56
C MET A 30 1.07 3.94 0.55
N PRO A 31 2.30 3.80 0.00
CA PRO A 31 2.66 2.56 -0.68
C PRO A 31 2.93 1.39 0.26
N PHE A 32 3.23 1.70 1.53
CA PHE A 32 3.79 0.75 2.48
C PHE A 32 2.91 0.70 3.72
N GLU A 33 2.57 -0.51 4.15
CA GLU A 33 1.99 -0.76 5.46
C GLU A 33 3.11 -1.14 6.42
N ASP A 34 3.30 -0.37 7.49
CA ASP A 34 4.31 -0.66 8.50
C ASP A 34 3.72 -1.57 9.57
N LEU A 35 4.27 -2.78 9.69
CA LEU A 35 3.88 -3.80 10.67
C LEU A 35 4.74 -3.71 11.95
N GLY A 36 5.62 -2.71 12.07
CA GLY A 36 6.56 -2.51 13.18
C GLY A 36 7.83 -3.34 13.08
N PHE A 37 7.79 -4.50 12.43
CA PHE A 37 8.97 -5.34 12.11
C PHE A 37 9.25 -5.43 10.61
N ALA A 38 8.31 -5.03 9.77
CA ALA A 38 8.42 -5.07 8.32
C ALA A 38 7.55 -3.99 7.67
N LYS A 39 8.01 -3.46 6.54
CA LYS A 39 7.23 -2.54 5.69
C LYS A 39 6.71 -3.30 4.49
N LEU A 40 5.42 -3.57 4.45
CA LEU A 40 4.74 -4.28 3.37
C LEU A 40 4.45 -3.32 2.22
N ASP A 41 5.20 -3.45 1.14
CA ASP A 41 5.02 -2.65 -0.08
C ASP A 41 3.86 -3.17 -0.94
N HIS A 42 2.70 -2.54 -0.80
CA HIS A 42 1.50 -2.85 -1.57
C HIS A 42 1.56 -2.35 -3.01
N HIS A 43 2.46 -1.41 -3.34
CA HIS A 43 2.60 -0.84 -4.67
C HIS A 43 3.72 -1.50 -5.47
N ARG A 44 4.35 -2.55 -4.91
CA ARG A 44 5.49 -3.21 -5.56
C ARG A 44 5.15 -3.66 -6.98
N ALA A 45 3.98 -4.27 -7.21
CA ALA A 45 3.56 -4.71 -8.54
C ALA A 45 3.29 -3.58 -9.55
N LEU A 46 3.05 -2.35 -9.08
CA LEU A 46 2.85 -1.18 -9.95
C LEU A 46 4.16 -0.45 -10.26
N ARG A 47 5.18 -0.59 -9.39
CA ARG A 47 6.48 0.10 -9.52
C ARG A 47 7.61 -0.78 -10.01
N ALA A 48 7.55 -2.07 -9.71
CA ALA A 48 8.48 -3.07 -10.19
C ALA A 48 7.76 -3.90 -11.25
N GLY A 49 8.38 -4.08 -12.41
CA GLY A 49 7.83 -4.86 -13.50
C GLY A 49 7.71 -6.33 -13.13
N ILE A 50 8.78 -7.10 -13.32
CA ILE A 50 8.79 -8.54 -13.08
C ILE A 50 9.14 -8.79 -11.59
N PRO A 51 8.41 -9.66 -10.88
CA PRO A 51 8.74 -10.00 -9.50
C PRO A 51 10.14 -10.61 -9.39
N GLU A 52 10.89 -10.15 -8.38
CA GLU A 52 12.18 -10.76 -8.01
C GLU A 52 11.92 -12.06 -7.24
N VAL A 53 12.52 -13.16 -7.70
CA VAL A 53 12.39 -14.49 -7.09
C VAL A 53 13.70 -14.88 -6.43
N VAL A 54 13.65 -15.28 -5.16
CA VAL A 54 14.80 -15.84 -4.45
C VAL A 54 14.76 -17.35 -4.61
N LEU A 55 15.75 -17.92 -5.33
CA LEU A 55 15.90 -19.37 -5.48
C LEU A 55 16.27 -19.99 -4.12
N GLY A 56 15.40 -20.86 -3.61
CA GLY A 56 15.65 -21.65 -2.40
C GLY A 56 16.08 -23.08 -2.76
N SER A 57 17.34 -23.26 -3.16
CA SER A 57 17.87 -24.60 -3.46
C SER A 57 17.77 -25.51 -2.23
N GLY A 58 17.18 -26.70 -2.40
CA GLY A 58 17.07 -27.72 -1.34
C GLY A 58 15.85 -27.60 -0.43
N LYS A 59 14.86 -26.75 -0.74
CA LYS A 59 13.57 -26.79 -0.05
C LYS A 59 12.77 -28.02 -0.51
N SER A 60 12.52 -28.95 0.40
CA SER A 60 11.50 -29.99 0.22
C SER A 60 10.10 -29.35 0.25
N PRO A 61 9.12 -29.87 -0.53
CA PRO A 61 7.77 -29.31 -0.64
C PRO A 61 7.06 -29.08 0.70
#